data_AF-A0A438WS11-F1
#
_entry.id   AF-A0A438WS11-F1
#
_cell.length_a   1.000
_cell.length_b   1.000
_cell.length_c   1.000
_cell.angle_alpha   90.00
_cell.angle_beta   90.00
_cell.angle_gamma   90.00
#
_symmetry.space_group_name_H-M   'P 1'
#
loop_
_entity.id
_entity.type
_entity.pdbx_description
1 polymer ?
#
loop_
_entity_poly.entity_id
_entity_poly.type
_entity_poly.pdbx_seq_one_letter_code
_entity_poly.pdbx_strand_id
1 'polypeptide(L)'
;HAFFPMFSPYQLFSIPLGLIFIVFFPLSLFLHAVGLGSLLDRLLNMPLTIPTISIPSPLWLLGVHLFLTILSARSFKVYLSMNVLSAGFFLYCCYQYIIMPSLIVG
;
A
#
# COMPACT_ATOMS: atom_id res chain seq x y z
N HIS A 1 3.91 -14.05 -14.20
CA HIS A 1 3.92 -13.59 -12.80
C HIS A 1 3.99 -12.07 -12.77
N ALA A 2 2.86 -11.40 -12.55
CA ALA A 2 2.81 -9.95 -12.30
C ALA A 2 2.96 -9.75 -10.78
N PHE A 3 4.03 -9.08 -10.34
CA PHE A 3 4.44 -9.08 -8.93
C PHE A 3 3.52 -8.26 -8.00
N PHE A 4 2.65 -7.39 -8.53
CA PHE A 4 1.71 -6.57 -7.74
C PHE A 4 0.41 -6.33 -8.50
N PRO A 5 -0.51 -7.31 -8.57
CA PRO A 5 -1.77 -7.12 -9.29
C PRO A 5 -2.73 -6.21 -8.50
N MET A 6 -2.73 -6.29 -7.17
CA MET A 6 -3.75 -5.65 -6.35
C MET A 6 -3.43 -4.17 -6.08
N PHE A 7 -4.32 -3.30 -6.55
CA PHE A 7 -4.31 -1.87 -6.26
C PHE A 7 -5.58 -1.45 -5.53
N SER A 8 -5.45 -0.54 -4.58
CA SER A 8 -6.59 0.14 -3.96
C SER A 8 -6.20 1.56 -3.52
N PRO A 9 -7.05 2.58 -3.74
CA PRO A 9 -6.78 3.94 -3.27
C PRO A 9 -6.53 4.02 -1.75
N TYR A 10 -7.12 3.08 -0.99
CA TYR A 10 -6.93 2.98 0.46
C TYR A 10 -5.49 2.63 0.88
N GLN A 11 -4.60 2.25 -0.05
CA GLN A 11 -3.20 1.98 0.24
C GLN A 11 -2.46 3.18 0.84
N LEU A 12 -2.91 4.42 0.61
CA LEU A 12 -2.32 5.60 1.26
C LEU A 12 -2.50 5.58 2.79
N PHE A 13 -3.58 4.96 3.29
CA PHE A 13 -3.78 4.77 4.72
C PHE A 13 -2.83 3.74 5.34
N SER A 14 -2.10 2.95 4.53
CA SER A 14 -1.11 2.00 5.05
C SER A 14 0.03 2.69 5.82
N ILE A 15 0.38 3.93 5.45
CA ILE A 15 1.45 4.70 6.11
C ILE A 15 1.04 5.04 7.56
N PRO A 16 -0.07 5.77 7.82
CA PRO A 16 -0.49 6.06 9.18
C PRO A 16 -0.89 4.79 9.94
N LEU A 17 -1.51 3.81 9.28
CA LEU A 17 -1.88 2.54 9.92
C LEU A 17 -0.63 1.78 10.37
N GLY A 18 0.43 1.75 9.58
CA GLY A 18 1.71 1.15 9.96
C GLY A 18 2.33 1.81 11.19
N LEU A 19 2.25 3.14 11.30
CA LEU A 19 2.73 3.86 12.49
C LEU A 19 1.91 3.51 13.74
N ILE A 20 0.58 3.42 13.62
CA ILE A 20 -0.29 2.97 14.71
C ILE A 20 0.06 1.53 15.10
N PHE A 21 0.34 0.68 14.11
CA PHE A 21 0.64 -0.74 14.31
C PHE A 21 1.91 -0.98 15.14
N ILE A 22 2.92 -0.10 15.04
CA ILE A 22 4.15 -0.16 15.84
C ILE A 22 3.85 -0.16 17.34
N VAL A 23 2.84 0.60 17.78
CA VAL A 23 2.45 0.68 19.20
C VAL A 23 1.38 -0.35 19.53
N PHE A 24 0.41 -0.53 18.62
CA PHE A 24 -0.73 -1.43 18.82
C PHE A 24 -0.28 -2.89 18.98
N PHE A 25 0.67 -3.35 18.17
CA PHE A 25 1.12 -4.74 18.18
C PHE A 25 1.78 -5.17 19.51
N PRO A 26 2.82 -4.49 20.04
CA PRO A 26 3.41 -4.85 21.33
C PRO A 26 2.42 -4.68 22.49
N LEU A 27 1.51 -3.69 22.42
CA LEU A 27 0.47 -3.51 23.44
C LEU A 27 -0.53 -4.67 23.46
N SER A 28 -0.97 -5.14 22.29
CA SER A 28 -1.84 -6.31 22.16
C SER A 28 -1.19 -7.57 22.74
N LEU A 29 0.09 -7.79 22.44
CA LEU A 29 0.84 -8.93 22.96
C LEU A 29 1.00 -8.85 24.50
N PHE A 30 1.26 -7.65 25.03
CA PHE A 30 1.32 -7.42 26.48
C PHE A 30 -0.03 -7.68 27.17
N LEU A 31 -1.14 -7.15 26.63
CA LEU A 31 -2.47 -7.38 27.18
C LEU A 31 -2.84 -8.86 27.15
N HIS A 32 -2.44 -9.58 26.10
CA HIS A 32 -2.64 -11.03 26.02
C HIS A 32 -1.86 -11.77 27.11
N ALA A 33 -0.61 -11.37 27.39
CA ALA A 33 0.22 -11.95 28.45
C ALA A 33 -0.36 -11.73 29.87
N VAL A 34 -1.09 -10.63 30.09
CA VAL A 34 -1.75 -10.31 31.38
C VAL A 34 -3.19 -10.86 31.45
N GLY A 35 -3.66 -11.57 30.42
CA GLY A 35 -5.01 -12.16 30.38
C GLY A 35 -6.14 -11.20 29.96
N LEU A 36 -5.79 -10.00 29.46
CA LEU A 36 -6.71 -8.96 28.98
C LEU A 36 -6.70 -8.79 27.44
N GLY A 37 -6.17 -9.77 26.70
CA GLY A 37 -5.99 -9.68 25.24
C GLY A 37 -7.28 -9.46 24.44
N SER A 38 -8.42 -9.92 24.96
CA SER A 38 -9.73 -9.84 24.31
C SER A 38 -10.21 -8.41 24.03
N LEU A 39 -9.65 -7.39 24.70
CA LEU A 39 -9.99 -5.97 24.48
C LEU A 39 -9.55 -5.47 23.10
N LEU A 40 -8.35 -5.85 22.65
CA LEU A 40 -7.81 -5.42 21.35
C LEU A 40 -8.14 -6.41 20.21
N ASP A 41 -8.45 -7.67 20.54
CA ASP A 41 -8.91 -8.66 19.56
C ASP A 41 -10.19 -8.21 18.84
N ARG A 42 -11.05 -7.41 19.48
CA ARG A 42 -12.25 -6.87 18.85
C ARG A 42 -11.96 -5.91 17.69
N LEU A 43 -10.87 -5.14 17.79
CA LEU A 43 -10.41 -4.25 16.73
C LEU A 43 -9.81 -5.03 15.56
N LEU A 44 -9.12 -6.15 15.85
CA LEU A 44 -8.54 -7.04 14.84
C LEU A 44 -9.59 -7.84 14.08
N ASN A 45 -10.67 -8.25 14.76
CA ASN A 45 -11.76 -9.03 14.17
C ASN A 45 -12.77 -8.19 13.37
N MET A 46 -12.52 -6.89 13.17
CA MET A 46 -13.40 -6.06 12.38
C MET A 46 -13.27 -6.46 10.89
N PRO A 47 -14.36 -6.92 10.24
CA PRO A 47 -14.28 -7.35 8.85
C PRO A 47 -14.01 -6.12 7.97
N LEU A 48 -12.82 -6.06 7.39
CA LEU A 48 -12.38 -4.99 6.51
C LEU A 48 -12.26 -5.53 5.08
N THR A 49 -13.37 -5.52 4.35
CA THR A 49 -13.36 -5.82 2.91
C THR A 49 -12.90 -4.57 2.16
N ILE A 50 -11.61 -4.55 1.79
CA ILE A 50 -11.05 -3.44 1.00
C ILE A 50 -11.28 -3.78 -0.47
N PRO A 51 -12.05 -2.97 -1.23
CA PRO A 51 -12.20 -3.17 -2.66
C PRO A 51 -10.84 -3.00 -3.34
N THR A 52 -10.44 -4.01 -4.10
CA THR A 52 -9.17 -4.02 -4.85
C THR A 52 -9.44 -4.25 -6.33
N ILE A 53 -8.60 -3.66 -7.19
CA ILE A 53 -8.60 -3.95 -8.62
C ILE A 53 -7.30 -4.65 -8.99
N SER A 54 -7.37 -5.55 -9.96
CA SER A 54 -6.20 -6.28 -10.46
C SER A 54 -5.61 -5.61 -11.72
N ILE A 55 -4.69 -4.67 -11.53
CA ILE A 55 -3.96 -4.03 -12.63
C ILE A 55 -2.53 -4.56 -12.65
N PRO A 56 -2.15 -5.40 -13.64
CA PRO A 56 -0.77 -5.82 -13.77
C PRO A 56 0.11 -4.64 -14.17
N SER A 57 1.13 -4.33 -13.38
CA SER A 57 2.12 -3.33 -13.76
C SER A 57 3.04 -3.88 -14.87
N PRO A 58 3.33 -3.08 -15.92
CA PRO A 58 4.23 -3.51 -16.97
C PRO A 58 5.68 -3.60 -16.44
N LEU A 59 6.38 -4.69 -16.74
CA LEU A 59 7.75 -4.97 -16.29
C LEU A 59 8.75 -3.87 -16.67
N TRP A 60 8.56 -3.23 -17.82
CA TRP A 60 9.41 -2.12 -18.25
C TRP A 60 9.33 -0.92 -17.30
N LEU A 61 8.12 -0.58 -16.83
CA LEU A 61 7.90 0.53 -15.90
C LEU A 61 8.56 0.24 -14.54
N LEU A 62 8.49 -1.01 -14.08
CA LEU A 62 9.20 -1.47 -12.87
C LEU A 62 10.72 -1.30 -13.03
N GLY A 63 11.28 -1.73 -14.17
CA GLY A 63 12.71 -1.62 -14.45
C GLY A 63 13.20 -0.18 -14.49
N VAL A 64 12.45 0.70 -15.16
CA VAL A 64 12.74 2.15 -15.20
C VAL A 64 12.67 2.75 -13.79
N HIS A 65 11.65 2.38 -13.01
CA HIS A 65 11.49 2.87 -11.65
C HIS A 65 12.67 2.45 -10.76
N LEU A 66 13.06 1.16 -10.77
CA LEU A 66 14.20 0.66 -10.00
C LEU A 66 15.52 1.35 -10.38
N PHE A 67 15.76 1.56 -11.66
CA PHE A 67 16.93 2.29 -12.14
C PHE A 67 16.95 3.73 -11.63
N LEU A 68 15.81 4.43 -11.71
CA LEU A 68 15.65 5.78 -11.16
C LEU A 68 15.85 5.81 -9.64
N THR A 69 15.38 4.81 -8.90
CA THR A 69 15.58 4.71 -7.45
C THR A 69 17.05 4.64 -7.09
N ILE A 70 17.84 3.78 -7.75
CA ILE A 70 19.29 3.68 -7.50
C ILE A 70 19.97 5.02 -7.82
N LEU A 71 19.62 5.65 -8.93
CA LEU A 71 20.24 6.90 -9.37
C LEU A 71 19.78 8.11 -8.51
N SER A 72 18.58 8.04 -7.92
CA SER A 72 18.02 9.09 -7.05
C SER A 72 18.86 9.36 -5.81
N ALA A 73 19.56 8.33 -5.30
CA ALA A 73 20.46 8.46 -4.15
C ALA A 73 21.58 9.49 -4.37
N ARG A 74 21.92 9.78 -5.63
CA ARG A 74 23.01 10.71 -6.00
C ARG A 74 22.52 12.10 -6.42
N SER A 75 21.24 12.28 -6.77
CA SER A 75 20.78 13.51 -7.43
C SER A 75 19.33 13.85 -7.15
N PHE A 76 19.11 15.06 -6.61
CA PHE A 76 17.78 15.59 -6.28
C PHE A 76 16.84 15.67 -7.50
N LYS A 77 17.35 16.00 -8.68
CA LYS A 77 16.54 16.05 -9.92
C LYS A 77 16.00 14.66 -10.31
N VAL A 78 16.80 13.62 -10.12
CA VAL A 78 16.42 12.23 -10.40
C VAL A 78 15.42 11.74 -9.36
N TYR A 79 15.63 12.10 -8.09
CA TYR A 79 14.66 11.87 -7.02
C TYR A 79 13.29 12.49 -7.35
N LEU A 80 13.26 13.76 -7.79
CA LEU A 80 12.01 14.40 -8.18
C LEU A 80 11.33 13.68 -9.35
N SER A 81 12.12 13.30 -10.37
CA SER A 81 11.62 12.58 -11.54
C SER A 81 11.02 11.21 -11.17
N MET A 82 11.66 10.48 -10.26
CA MET A 82 11.16 9.21 -9.73
C MET A 82 9.80 9.39 -9.02
N ASN A 83 9.68 10.44 -8.20
CA ASN A 83 8.43 10.74 -7.49
C ASN A 83 7.29 11.12 -8.46
N VAL A 84 7.58 11.92 -9.49
CA VAL A 84 6.59 12.27 -10.53
C VAL A 84 6.13 11.03 -11.28
N LEU A 85 7.04 10.12 -11.65
CA LEU A 85 6.69 8.86 -12.31
C LEU A 85 5.81 7.97 -11.42
N SER A 86 6.12 7.90 -10.13
CA SER A 86 5.36 7.11 -9.14
C SER A 86 3.96 7.70 -8.91
N ALA A 87 3.87 9.02 -8.75
CA ALA A 87 2.61 9.74 -8.60
C ALA A 87 1.74 9.61 -9.85
N GLY A 88 2.34 9.70 -11.04
CA GLY A 88 1.64 9.49 -12.31
C GLY A 88 1.06 8.09 -12.44
N PHE A 89 1.84 7.06 -12.09
CA PHE A 89 1.34 5.68 -12.09
C PHE A 89 0.22 5.47 -11.06
N PHE A 90 0.34 6.05 -9.87
CA PHE A 90 -0.71 6.01 -8.86
C PHE A 90 -2.02 6.66 -9.35
N LEU A 91 -1.92 7.84 -9.96
CA LEU A 91 -3.09 8.54 -10.54
C LEU A 91 -3.73 7.73 -11.67
N TYR A 92 -2.93 7.07 -12.51
CA TYR A 92 -3.43 6.16 -13.54
C TYR A 92 -4.23 5.00 -12.92
N CYS A 93 -3.73 4.37 -11.86
CA CYS A 93 -4.43 3.30 -11.18
C CYS A 93 -5.73 3.79 -10.49
N CYS A 94 -5.72 5.00 -9.90
CA CYS A 94 -6.93 5.63 -9.37
C CYS A 94 -7.97 5.93 -10.46
N TYR A 95 -7.53 6.38 -11.63
CA TYR A 95 -8.40 6.63 -12.77
C TYR A 95 -9.07 5.33 -13.26
N GLN A 96 -8.29 4.25 -13.39
CA GLN A 96 -8.80 2.93 -13.73
C GLN A 96 -9.79 2.40 -12.67
N TYR A 97 -9.50 2.62 -11.38
CA TYR A 97 -10.40 2.26 -10.28
C TYR A 97 -11.77 2.94 -10.39
N ILE A 98 -11.82 4.20 -10.82
CA ILE A 98 -13.06 4.97 -10.96
C ILE A 98 -13.85 4.53 -12.20
N ILE A 99 -13.19 4.24 -13.32
CA ILE A 99 -13.84 3.99 -14.61
C ILE A 99 -14.24 2.52 -14.81
N MET A 100 -13.51 1.59 -14.20
CA MET A 100 -13.79 0.15 -14.32
C MET A 100 -14.20 -0.45 -12.97
N PRO A 101 -15.37 -0.05 -12.40
CA PRO A 101 -15.84 -0.62 -11.15
C PRO A 101 -16.20 -2.10 -11.28
N SER A 102 -16.42 -2.60 -12.49
CA SER A 102 -16.66 -4.03 -12.78
C SER A 102 -15.45 -4.92 -12.53
N LEU A 103 -14.24 -4.37 -12.40
CA LEU A 103 -13.02 -5.09 -12.05
C LEU A 103 -12.71 -5.07 -10.54
N ILE A 104 -13.57 -4.42 -9.74
CA ILE A 104 -13.42 -4.37 -8.29
C ILE A 104 -13.78 -5.75 -7.72
N VAL A 105 -12.79 -6.38 -7.09
CA VAL A 105 -12.94 -7.59 -6.29
C VAL A 105 -12.85 -7.15 -4.82
N GLY A 106 -13.92 -7.39 -4.07
CA GLY A 106 -14.07 -7.00 -2.67
C GLY A 106 -14.95 -7.98 -1.92
#